data_AF-A0A9D1VMD7-F1
#
_entry.id   AF-A0A9D1VMD7-F1
#
_cell.length_a   1.000
_cell.length_b   1.000
_cell.length_c   1.000
_cell.angle_alpha   90.00
_cell.angle_beta   90.00
_cell.angle_gamma   90.00
#
_symmetry.space_group_name_H-M   'P 1'
#
loop_
_entity.id
_entity.type
_entity.pdbx_description
1 polymer ?
#
loop_
_entity_poly.entity_id
_entity_poly.type
_entity_poly.pdbx_seq_one_letter_code
_entity_poly.pdbx_strand_id
1 'polypeptide(L)'
;MILYQALSSYQILECILHRQIYYPDKKAVLILGSYITERMPWYRELENRGFFDQVFLFRFGGYKGTEEEILRQVEKEYKKSIPYAPEKFEKLLIAGIHTYLQVWFIFREIPFEMFEDGSGALSRPWILGDIHKKASPARYALIEKYHLYDHESPWITRKYCDMKAQLPGFSDEKAQDFQVLETFRDLSGKIQEEIRSLFRLPCRQGIEEEVLLLTQQFANLGQLSLEEQKSIYQHVFTYYLEGKKVLIKPHPDDILYYSRLFPGCRILEGSFPAELLPFVFEKLPVTLCTVSSTGVNQIRQEFSHTLIFNSLYEKSFHWDGSYYTALCLAEHLLADGILCYGANLVQLENLAKVHWSHDKALKIAQDPEELKEQRRILQIRDDFQEELREETESGYPVISQIPEENFLGILYLNSAEKYSIYQPGEKEKFFRMVPFRIREKEKYHTLYFYPMKDEVRNMAENFREKGLPRQAPVSIETMTDSQIRICMLEGILAATEKRLLEYIETEKELREELEKLKQKGERP
;
A
#
# COMPACT_ATOMS: atom_id res chain seq x y z
N MET A 1 18.73 -30.13 20.16
CA MET A 1 17.32 -29.92 19.77
C MET A 1 17.14 -28.46 19.41
N ILE A 2 16.38 -28.14 18.36
CA ILE A 2 16.15 -26.77 17.89
C ILE A 2 14.70 -26.37 18.15
N LEU A 3 14.46 -25.15 18.65
CA LEU A 3 13.12 -24.58 18.80
C LEU A 3 12.84 -23.60 17.66
N TYR A 4 11.72 -23.79 16.98
CA TYR A 4 11.15 -22.86 16.02
C TYR A 4 9.88 -22.22 16.58
N GLN A 5 9.62 -20.98 16.21
CA GLN A 5 8.34 -20.30 16.43
C GLN A 5 7.84 -19.71 15.12
N ALA A 6 6.55 -19.85 14.85
CA ALA A 6 5.88 -19.16 13.74
C ALA A 6 4.48 -18.67 14.12
N LEU A 7 4.11 -17.52 13.56
CA LEU A 7 2.82 -16.85 13.75
C LEU A 7 1.97 -16.82 12.46
N SER A 8 2.54 -17.06 11.28
CA SER A 8 1.82 -17.04 10.01
C SER A 8 2.17 -18.25 9.13
N SER A 9 1.36 -18.52 8.10
CA SER A 9 1.66 -19.59 7.14
C SER A 9 2.99 -19.39 6.40
N TYR A 10 3.34 -18.13 6.10
CA TYR A 10 4.63 -17.77 5.52
C TYR A 10 5.79 -18.11 6.47
N GLN A 11 5.66 -17.74 7.75
CA GLN A 11 6.67 -18.04 8.76
C GLN A 11 6.80 -19.54 9.05
N ILE A 12 5.71 -20.31 8.95
CA ILE A 12 5.77 -21.78 9.02
C ILE A 12 6.62 -22.31 7.85
N LEU A 13 6.35 -21.84 6.63
CA LEU A 13 7.14 -22.21 5.45
C LEU A 13 8.62 -21.87 5.65
N GLU A 14 8.91 -20.66 6.10
CA GLU A 14 10.26 -20.19 6.39
C GLU A 14 11.01 -21.12 7.38
N CYS A 15 10.33 -21.50 8.47
CA CYS A 15 10.88 -22.44 9.46
C CYS A 15 11.10 -23.85 8.87
N ILE A 16 10.20 -24.33 8.01
CA ILE A 16 10.38 -25.62 7.30
C ILE A 16 11.64 -25.57 6.45
N LEU A 17 11.75 -24.55 5.58
CA LEU A 17 12.87 -24.41 4.66
C LEU A 17 14.21 -24.28 5.39
N HIS A 18 14.24 -23.46 6.43
CA HIS A 18 15.45 -23.27 7.23
C HIS A 18 15.87 -24.57 7.92
N ARG A 19 14.93 -25.34 8.48
CA ARG A 19 15.22 -26.66 9.07
C ARG A 19 15.83 -27.61 8.03
N GLN A 20 15.25 -27.68 6.82
CA GLN A 20 15.72 -28.59 5.77
C GLN A 20 17.17 -28.31 5.37
N ILE A 21 17.60 -27.04 5.35
CA ILE A 21 18.97 -26.67 4.98
C ILE A 21 19.94 -26.84 6.16
N TYR A 22 19.62 -26.22 7.30
CA TYR A 22 20.61 -26.02 8.36
C TYR A 22 20.59 -27.09 9.43
N TYR A 23 19.45 -27.77 9.62
CA TYR A 23 19.25 -28.69 10.73
C TYR A 23 18.44 -29.96 10.34
N PRO A 24 18.74 -30.64 9.22
CA PRO A 24 17.95 -31.78 8.75
C PRO A 24 17.95 -32.96 9.73
N ASP A 25 19.08 -33.20 10.41
CA ASP A 25 19.28 -34.34 11.32
C ASP A 25 19.03 -34.01 12.80
N LYS A 26 18.62 -32.78 13.10
CA LYS A 26 18.39 -32.35 14.49
C LYS A 26 16.91 -32.46 14.81
N LYS A 27 16.63 -32.98 16.01
CA LYS A 27 15.29 -32.89 16.61
C LYS A 27 14.83 -31.43 16.64
N ALA A 28 13.71 -31.13 16.00
CA ALA A 28 13.14 -29.80 15.86
C ALA A 28 11.72 -29.75 16.45
N VAL A 29 11.49 -28.76 17.30
CA VAL A 29 10.19 -28.47 17.91
C VAL A 29 9.65 -27.18 17.31
N LEU A 30 8.38 -27.13 16.94
CA LEU A 30 7.70 -25.93 16.47
C LEU A 30 6.64 -25.46 17.46
N ILE A 31 6.66 -24.18 17.77
CA ILE A 31 5.60 -23.49 18.50
C ILE A 31 4.78 -22.67 17.50
N LEU A 32 3.47 -22.88 17.52
CA LEU A 32 2.50 -22.14 16.71
C LEU A 32 1.54 -21.36 17.59
N GLY A 33 1.05 -20.23 17.07
CA GLY A 33 -0.05 -19.51 17.71
C GLY A 33 -1.34 -20.32 17.71
N SER A 34 -2.09 -20.29 18.80
CA SER A 34 -3.34 -21.07 18.93
C SER A 34 -4.37 -20.80 17.82
N TYR A 35 -4.41 -19.59 17.27
CA TYR A 35 -5.29 -19.20 16.16
C TYR A 35 -4.96 -19.92 14.84
N ILE A 36 -3.82 -20.60 14.73
CA ILE A 36 -3.48 -21.39 13.55
C ILE A 36 -4.50 -22.50 13.31
N THR A 37 -5.22 -22.95 14.35
CA THR A 37 -6.24 -24.01 14.22
C THR A 37 -7.42 -23.59 13.35
N GLU A 38 -7.68 -22.28 13.23
CA GLU A 38 -8.73 -21.75 12.36
C GLU A 38 -8.24 -21.64 10.90
N ARG A 39 -6.99 -21.19 10.70
CA ARG A 39 -6.40 -20.97 9.37
C ARG A 39 -5.83 -22.23 8.72
N MET A 40 -5.31 -23.13 9.53
CA MET A 40 -4.72 -24.40 9.13
C MET A 40 -5.15 -25.51 10.11
N PRO A 41 -6.43 -25.94 10.07
CA PRO A 41 -6.95 -27.01 10.94
C PRO A 41 -6.13 -28.31 10.89
N TRP A 42 -5.43 -28.54 9.77
CA TRP A 42 -4.54 -29.68 9.54
C TRP A 42 -3.10 -29.44 10.00
N TYR A 43 -2.84 -28.50 10.92
CA TYR A 43 -1.47 -28.18 11.38
C TYR A 43 -0.68 -29.39 11.89
N ARG A 44 -1.35 -30.45 12.38
CA ARG A 44 -0.70 -31.71 12.78
C ARG A 44 0.01 -32.44 11.63
N GLU A 45 -0.32 -32.13 10.38
CA GLU A 45 0.45 -32.62 9.22
C GLU A 45 1.92 -32.17 9.24
N LEU A 46 2.26 -31.07 9.93
CA LEU A 46 3.65 -30.67 10.15
C LEU A 46 4.46 -31.74 10.90
N GLU A 47 3.83 -32.39 11.88
CA GLU A 47 4.44 -33.48 12.65
C GLU A 47 4.35 -34.80 11.87
N ASN A 48 3.16 -35.13 11.35
CA ASN A 48 2.90 -36.41 10.68
C ASN A 48 3.70 -36.60 9.38
N ARG A 49 4.00 -35.51 8.66
CA ARG A 49 4.84 -35.53 7.45
C ARG A 49 6.33 -35.41 7.75
N GLY A 50 6.71 -35.30 9.03
CA GLY A 50 8.11 -35.21 9.44
C GLY A 50 8.76 -33.85 9.22
N PHE A 51 7.99 -32.78 8.98
CA PHE A 51 8.53 -31.41 8.88
C PHE A 51 9.01 -30.86 10.22
N PHE A 52 8.45 -31.34 11.32
CA PHE A 52 8.94 -31.13 12.68
C PHE A 52 8.74 -32.40 13.49
N ASP A 53 9.58 -32.62 14.50
CA ASP A 53 9.47 -33.79 15.37
C ASP A 53 8.30 -33.65 16.35
N GLN A 54 8.00 -32.41 16.78
CA GLN A 54 6.89 -32.10 17.68
C GLN A 54 6.34 -30.71 17.43
N VAL A 55 5.01 -30.56 17.47
CA VAL A 55 4.32 -29.28 17.31
C VAL A 55 3.46 -28.97 18.53
N PHE A 56 3.66 -27.78 19.10
CA PHE A 56 2.91 -27.28 20.25
C PHE A 56 2.17 -25.98 19.91
N LEU A 57 1.00 -25.79 20.54
CA LEU A 57 0.24 -24.55 20.44
C LEU A 57 0.54 -23.67 21.64
N PHE A 58 0.70 -22.38 21.40
CA PHE A 58 0.97 -21.37 22.41
C PHE A 58 0.06 -20.15 22.24
N ARG A 59 -0.41 -19.59 23.35
CA ARG A 59 -1.24 -18.39 23.34
C ARG A 59 -0.35 -17.14 23.36
N PHE A 60 -0.15 -16.49 22.22
CA PHE A 60 0.73 -15.30 22.14
C PHE A 60 0.11 -13.98 22.63
N GLY A 61 -1.19 -13.95 22.97
CA GLY A 61 -1.90 -12.70 23.24
C GLY A 61 -3.01 -12.79 24.29
N GLY A 62 -3.59 -11.63 24.58
CA GLY A 62 -4.69 -11.49 25.55
C GLY A 62 -4.25 -11.53 27.01
N TYR A 63 -2.97 -11.29 27.30
CA TYR A 63 -2.46 -11.04 28.65
C TYR A 63 -2.79 -9.60 29.08
N LYS A 64 -3.08 -9.41 30.36
CA LYS A 64 -3.47 -8.12 30.95
C LYS A 64 -2.76 -7.92 32.29
N GLY A 65 -2.51 -6.68 32.67
CA GLY A 65 -1.87 -6.31 33.93
C GLY A 65 -0.60 -5.49 33.73
N THR A 66 0.20 -5.38 34.79
CA THR A 66 1.55 -4.79 34.74
C THR A 66 2.50 -5.66 33.92
N GLU A 67 3.67 -5.14 33.60
CA GLU A 67 4.75 -5.89 32.93
C GLU A 67 5.08 -7.18 33.68
N GLU A 68 5.24 -7.13 35.00
CA GLU A 68 5.54 -8.32 35.82
C GLU A 68 4.38 -9.34 35.82
N GLU A 69 3.13 -8.87 35.81
CA GLU A 69 1.95 -9.72 35.75
C GLU A 69 1.83 -10.41 34.39
N ILE A 70 2.11 -9.70 33.30
CA ILE A 70 2.13 -10.24 31.94
C ILE A 70 3.23 -11.31 31.84
N LEU A 71 4.45 -11.00 32.30
CA LEU A 71 5.58 -11.94 32.27
C LEU A 71 5.30 -13.22 33.06
N ARG A 72 4.69 -13.12 34.25
CA ARG A 72 4.27 -14.30 35.04
C ARG A 72 3.20 -15.13 34.33
N GLN A 73 2.28 -14.49 33.60
CA GLN A 73 1.27 -15.20 32.82
C GLN A 73 1.88 -15.94 31.62
N VAL A 74 2.81 -15.30 30.90
CA VAL A 74 3.57 -15.90 29.80
C VAL A 74 4.38 -17.10 30.31
N GLU A 75 5.08 -16.97 31.43
CA GLU A 75 5.84 -18.08 32.02
C GLU A 75 4.96 -19.27 32.39
N LYS A 76 3.79 -19.02 33.01
CA LYS A 76 2.81 -20.07 33.34
C LYS A 76 2.29 -20.76 32.08
N GLU A 77 1.98 -20.00 31.03
CA GLU A 77 1.54 -20.56 29.75
C GLU A 77 2.64 -21.38 29.09
N TYR A 78 3.90 -20.92 29.12
CA TYR A 78 5.02 -21.66 28.54
C TYR A 78 5.22 -23.01 29.23
N LYS A 79 5.27 -23.03 30.57
CA LYS A 79 5.42 -24.27 31.36
C LYS A 79 4.25 -25.24 31.17
N LYS A 80 3.06 -24.72 30.88
CA LYS A 80 1.86 -25.53 30.63
C LYS A 80 1.89 -26.15 29.22
N SER A 81 2.32 -25.38 28.23
CA SER A 81 2.13 -25.72 26.82
C SER A 81 3.35 -26.40 26.19
N ILE A 82 4.56 -26.11 26.69
CA ILE A 82 5.82 -26.62 26.17
C ILE A 82 6.51 -27.51 27.23
N PRO A 83 6.80 -28.79 26.94
CA PRO A 83 7.37 -29.72 27.92
C PRO A 83 8.88 -29.56 28.14
N TYR A 84 9.52 -28.62 27.46
CA TYR A 84 10.95 -28.38 27.50
C TYR A 84 11.23 -27.00 28.08
N ALA A 85 12.24 -26.90 28.94
CA ALA A 85 12.77 -25.61 29.34
C ALA A 85 13.53 -24.98 28.16
N PRO A 86 13.52 -23.64 27.99
CA PRO A 86 14.21 -22.97 26.87
C PRO A 86 15.69 -23.35 26.76
N GLU A 87 16.36 -23.56 27.89
CA GLU A 87 17.79 -23.87 27.99
C GLU A 87 18.14 -25.27 27.47
N LYS A 88 17.14 -26.14 27.23
CA LYS A 88 17.35 -27.45 26.59
C LYS A 88 17.52 -27.38 25.08
N PHE A 89 17.22 -26.23 24.47
CA PHE A 89 17.38 -26.02 23.05
C PHE A 89 18.77 -25.47 22.75
N GLU A 90 19.40 -26.01 21.70
CA GLU A 90 20.69 -25.50 21.21
C GLU A 90 20.52 -24.10 20.61
N LYS A 91 19.37 -23.87 19.95
CA LYS A 91 19.00 -22.59 19.33
C LYS A 91 17.49 -22.37 19.40
N LEU A 92 17.11 -21.10 19.49
CA LEU A 92 15.74 -20.60 19.38
C LEU A 92 15.66 -19.75 18.11
N LEU A 93 14.87 -20.20 17.14
CA LEU A 93 14.69 -19.58 15.83
C LEU A 93 13.27 -19.04 15.73
N ILE A 94 13.13 -17.72 15.76
CA ILE A 94 11.86 -17.06 16.02
C ILE A 94 11.42 -16.25 14.80
N ALA A 95 10.34 -16.69 14.15
CA ALA A 95 9.65 -15.92 13.14
C ALA A 95 8.49 -15.14 13.80
N GLY A 96 8.47 -13.82 13.59
CA GLY A 96 7.57 -12.92 14.29
C GLY A 96 7.96 -12.69 15.76
N ILE A 97 8.97 -11.85 15.99
CA ILE A 97 9.52 -11.60 17.33
C ILE A 97 8.70 -10.63 18.19
N HIS A 98 7.69 -10.00 17.58
CA HIS A 98 6.86 -8.95 18.18
C HIS A 98 5.80 -9.49 19.16
N THR A 99 6.20 -10.33 20.12
CA THR A 99 5.29 -10.97 21.09
C THR A 99 5.78 -10.89 22.54
N TYR A 100 4.86 -11.09 23.49
CA TYR A 100 5.20 -11.17 24.90
C TYR A 100 6.09 -12.37 25.26
N LEU A 101 6.13 -13.42 24.41
CA LEU A 101 7.05 -14.55 24.64
C LEU A 101 8.50 -14.11 24.47
N GLN A 102 8.79 -13.30 23.45
CA GLN A 102 10.14 -12.76 23.24
C GLN A 102 10.53 -11.75 24.31
N VAL A 103 9.57 -10.93 24.79
CA VAL A 103 9.79 -10.07 25.96
C VAL A 103 10.17 -10.91 27.19
N TRP A 104 9.50 -12.06 27.40
CA TRP A 104 9.85 -12.97 28.48
C TRP A 104 11.22 -13.65 28.29
N PHE A 105 11.59 -14.04 27.07
CA PHE A 105 12.95 -14.55 26.81
C PHE A 105 14.02 -13.52 27.15
N ILE A 106 13.82 -12.27 26.75
CA ILE A 106 14.75 -11.18 27.07
C ILE A 106 14.85 -10.96 28.58
N PHE A 107 13.71 -10.92 29.28
CA PHE A 107 13.67 -10.78 30.75
C PHE A 107 14.40 -11.93 31.47
N ARG A 108 14.46 -13.12 30.84
CA ARG A 108 15.14 -14.31 31.33
C ARG A 108 16.57 -14.45 30.80
N GLU A 109 17.07 -13.45 30.08
CA GLU A 109 18.42 -13.46 29.50
C GLU A 109 18.64 -14.63 28.52
N ILE A 110 17.59 -14.99 27.78
CA ILE A 110 17.62 -16.09 26.80
C ILE A 110 17.84 -15.48 25.41
N PRO A 111 19.00 -15.70 24.78
CA PRO A 111 19.24 -15.24 23.42
C PRO A 111 18.45 -16.06 22.40
N PHE A 112 18.12 -15.43 21.28
CA PHE A 112 17.46 -16.08 20.15
C PHE A 112 17.96 -15.52 18.81
N GLU A 113 17.66 -16.24 17.75
CA GLU A 113 17.84 -15.84 16.36
C GLU A 113 16.46 -15.54 15.77
N MET A 114 16.38 -14.57 14.85
CA MET A 114 15.11 -14.14 14.27
C MET A 114 15.07 -14.36 12.76
N PHE A 115 13.85 -14.48 12.24
CA PHE A 115 13.57 -14.30 10.83
C PHE A 115 12.89 -12.95 10.60
N GLU A 116 13.12 -12.32 9.46
CA GLU A 116 12.35 -11.15 9.06
C GLU A 116 10.87 -11.50 8.82
N ASP A 117 9.96 -10.55 9.05
CA ASP A 117 8.51 -10.81 8.91
C ASP A 117 8.03 -10.95 7.45
N GLY A 118 8.89 -10.65 6.49
CA GLY A 118 8.65 -10.76 5.05
C GLY A 118 9.85 -10.20 4.27
N SER A 119 9.93 -10.54 2.98
CA SER A 119 11.07 -10.17 2.13
C SER A 119 11.32 -8.65 2.14
N GLY A 120 12.48 -8.22 2.64
CA GLY A 120 12.85 -6.81 2.74
C GLY A 120 12.35 -6.07 4.00
N ALA A 121 11.73 -6.77 4.95
CA ALA A 121 11.16 -6.15 6.15
C ALA A 121 12.23 -5.63 7.12
N LEU A 122 13.42 -6.25 7.13
CA LEU A 122 14.46 -5.91 8.09
C LEU A 122 14.98 -4.47 7.96
N SER A 123 15.07 -3.96 6.73
CA SER A 123 15.43 -2.55 6.43
C SER A 123 14.26 -1.57 6.55
N ARG A 124 13.05 -2.05 6.88
CA ARG A 124 11.81 -1.25 6.95
C ARG A 124 11.02 -1.51 8.25
N PRO A 125 11.66 -1.44 9.43
CA PRO A 125 11.02 -1.81 10.71
C PRO A 125 9.77 -0.99 11.04
N TRP A 126 9.71 0.27 10.59
CA TRP A 126 8.59 1.17 10.85
C TRP A 126 7.25 0.69 10.28
N ILE A 127 7.25 -0.12 9.20
CA ILE A 127 5.99 -0.58 8.57
C ILE A 127 5.14 -1.37 9.56
N LEU A 128 5.72 -2.40 10.20
CA LEU A 128 4.99 -3.21 11.18
C LEU A 128 4.81 -2.47 12.50
N GLY A 129 5.82 -1.68 12.90
CA GLY A 129 5.77 -0.86 14.10
C GLY A 129 4.57 0.09 14.10
N ASP A 130 4.37 0.86 13.02
CA ASP A 130 3.26 1.82 12.90
C ASP A 130 1.89 1.14 12.90
N ILE A 131 1.77 -0.03 12.26
CA ILE A 131 0.53 -0.82 12.27
C ILE A 131 0.18 -1.23 13.70
N HIS A 132 1.13 -1.80 14.43
CA HIS A 132 0.88 -2.26 15.80
C HIS A 132 0.73 -1.11 16.81
N LYS A 133 1.44 0.01 16.60
CA LYS A 133 1.29 1.23 17.41
C LYS A 133 -0.13 1.77 17.34
N LYS A 134 -0.76 1.75 16.15
CA LYS A 134 -2.16 2.14 15.96
C LYS A 134 -3.14 1.10 16.51
N ALA A 135 -2.93 -0.18 16.19
CA ALA A 135 -3.87 -1.24 16.52
C ALA A 135 -3.86 -1.67 18.01
N SER A 136 -2.72 -1.56 18.69
CA SER A 136 -2.55 -1.99 20.08
C SER A 136 -1.45 -1.19 20.80
N PRO A 137 -1.68 0.10 21.12
CA PRO A 137 -0.65 1.02 21.63
C PRO A 137 0.06 0.53 22.89
N ALA A 138 -0.67 -0.05 23.85
CA ALA A 138 -0.09 -0.55 25.10
C ALA A 138 0.83 -1.77 24.87
N ARG A 139 0.43 -2.68 23.98
CA ARG A 139 1.26 -3.83 23.58
C ARG A 139 2.50 -3.36 22.85
N TYR A 140 2.34 -2.41 21.93
CA TYR A 140 3.45 -1.79 21.20
C TYR A 140 4.47 -1.20 22.18
N ALA A 141 4.02 -0.34 23.10
CA ALA A 141 4.90 0.34 24.05
C ALA A 141 5.71 -0.63 24.93
N LEU A 142 5.10 -1.72 25.40
CA LEU A 142 5.82 -2.72 26.20
C LEU A 142 6.85 -3.48 25.36
N ILE A 143 6.50 -3.92 24.15
CA ILE A 143 7.41 -4.66 23.27
C ILE A 143 8.58 -3.78 22.81
N GLU A 144 8.30 -2.51 22.53
CA GLU A 144 9.29 -1.54 22.05
C GLU A 144 10.36 -1.19 23.08
N LYS A 145 10.01 -1.21 24.39
CA LYS A 145 10.98 -1.09 25.49
C LYS A 145 12.15 -2.08 25.37
N TYR A 146 11.94 -3.18 24.67
CA TYR A 146 12.90 -4.26 24.47
C TYR A 146 13.56 -4.27 23.09
N HIS A 147 13.38 -3.21 22.28
CA HIS A 147 13.99 -3.05 20.96
C HIS A 147 13.69 -4.23 20.01
N LEU A 148 12.41 -4.62 20.00
CA LEU A 148 11.92 -5.73 19.19
C LEU A 148 11.37 -5.25 17.83
N TYR A 149 10.84 -4.03 17.68
CA TYR A 149 10.38 -3.54 16.37
C TYR A 149 11.51 -2.97 15.51
N ASP A 150 12.49 -2.30 16.12
CA ASP A 150 13.71 -1.82 15.45
C ASP A 150 14.76 -2.94 15.25
N HIS A 151 14.54 -4.09 15.87
CA HIS A 151 15.43 -5.25 15.86
C HIS A 151 16.80 -5.00 16.51
N GLU A 152 16.94 -3.98 17.37
CA GLU A 152 18.21 -3.60 18.00
C GLU A 152 18.50 -4.35 19.30
N SER A 153 17.56 -5.17 19.78
CA SER A 153 17.73 -5.93 21.02
C SER A 153 19.05 -6.71 21.08
N PRO A 154 19.84 -6.61 22.16
CA PRO A 154 21.12 -7.32 22.27
C PRO A 154 20.96 -8.85 22.33
N TRP A 155 19.77 -9.33 22.69
CA TRP A 155 19.42 -10.75 22.77
C TRP A 155 19.11 -11.39 21.42
N ILE A 156 18.96 -10.57 20.36
CA ILE A 156 18.94 -11.06 18.98
C ILE A 156 20.38 -11.31 18.57
N THR A 157 20.73 -12.57 18.34
CA THR A 157 22.10 -13.00 18.03
C THR A 157 22.36 -13.15 16.54
N ARG A 158 21.30 -13.29 15.74
CA ARG A 158 21.33 -13.40 14.28
C ARG A 158 19.97 -13.06 13.69
N LYS A 159 19.97 -12.55 12.46
CA LYS A 159 18.78 -12.11 11.71
C LYS A 159 18.80 -12.73 10.32
N TYR A 160 17.94 -13.71 10.07
CA TYR A 160 17.77 -14.29 8.72
C TYR A 160 16.86 -13.39 7.89
N CYS A 161 17.33 -12.95 6.73
CA CYS A 161 16.58 -12.07 5.84
C CYS A 161 16.99 -12.27 4.38
N ASP A 162 16.13 -11.87 3.45
CA ASP A 162 16.50 -11.74 2.05
C ASP A 162 17.32 -10.46 1.87
N MET A 163 18.63 -10.60 1.72
CA MET A 163 19.53 -9.45 1.58
C MET A 163 19.28 -8.68 0.28
N LYS A 164 18.80 -9.35 -0.78
CA LYS A 164 18.53 -8.71 -2.09
C LYS A 164 17.29 -7.82 -2.06
N ALA A 165 16.36 -8.08 -1.13
CA ALA A 165 15.11 -7.34 -0.99
C ALA A 165 15.20 -6.10 -0.08
N GLN A 166 16.34 -5.90 0.59
CA GLN A 166 16.55 -4.77 1.50
C GLN A 166 16.72 -3.44 0.75
N LEU A 167 16.53 -2.33 1.46
CA LEU A 167 16.80 -0.99 0.89
C LEU A 167 18.27 -0.85 0.46
N PRO A 168 18.57 -0.08 -0.60
CA PRO A 168 19.94 0.21 -0.99
C PRO A 168 20.77 0.78 0.18
N GLY A 169 21.96 0.24 0.39
CA GLY A 169 22.85 0.63 1.49
C GLY A 169 22.57 -0.04 2.83
N PHE A 170 21.58 -0.94 2.91
CA PHE A 170 21.34 -1.72 4.12
C PHE A 170 22.54 -2.62 4.47
N SER A 171 22.94 -2.59 5.74
CA SER A 171 23.98 -3.45 6.30
C SER A 171 23.68 -3.68 7.78
N ASP A 172 23.81 -4.93 8.22
CA ASP A 172 23.67 -5.34 9.63
C ASP A 172 24.61 -6.52 9.88
N GLU A 173 25.48 -6.42 10.88
CA GLU A 173 26.49 -7.44 11.19
C GLU A 173 25.88 -8.78 11.63
N LYS A 174 24.65 -8.75 12.15
CA LYS A 174 23.90 -9.94 12.57
C LYS A 174 23.05 -10.51 11.43
N ALA A 175 22.95 -9.83 10.29
CA ALA A 175 22.17 -10.31 9.16
C ALA A 175 22.85 -11.50 8.46
N GLN A 176 22.06 -12.52 8.17
CA GLN A 176 22.45 -13.67 7.38
C GLN A 176 21.46 -13.81 6.21
N ASP A 177 22.00 -13.87 5.00
CA ASP A 177 21.20 -14.02 3.79
C ASP A 177 20.45 -15.37 3.81
N PHE A 178 19.13 -15.28 3.68
CA PHE A 178 18.22 -16.41 3.63
C PHE A 178 17.02 -16.07 2.73
N GLN A 179 17.19 -16.38 1.45
CA GLN A 179 16.19 -16.13 0.43
C GLN A 179 15.18 -17.27 0.38
N VAL A 180 14.00 -17.08 0.99
CA VAL A 180 12.96 -18.11 1.15
C VAL A 180 12.51 -18.70 -0.19
N LEU A 181 12.32 -17.87 -1.22
CA LEU A 181 11.85 -18.33 -2.52
C LEU A 181 12.91 -19.15 -3.27
N GLU A 182 14.15 -18.66 -3.34
CA GLU A 182 15.25 -19.37 -3.99
C GLU A 182 15.55 -20.69 -3.27
N THR A 183 15.57 -20.64 -1.94
CA THR A 183 15.69 -21.84 -1.10
C THR A 183 14.63 -22.89 -1.46
N PHE A 184 13.37 -22.48 -1.62
CA PHE A 184 12.31 -23.41 -2.01
C PHE A 184 12.53 -24.01 -3.41
N ARG A 185 13.00 -23.19 -4.38
CA ARG A 185 13.30 -23.63 -5.75
C ARG A 185 14.44 -24.64 -5.82
N ASP A 186 15.41 -24.54 -4.92
CA ASP A 186 16.57 -25.43 -4.85
C ASP A 186 16.26 -26.78 -4.18
N LEU A 187 15.12 -26.91 -3.49
CA LEU A 187 14.71 -28.20 -2.91
C LEU A 187 14.37 -29.21 -4.01
N SER A 188 14.51 -30.50 -3.67
CA SER A 188 14.04 -31.57 -4.57
C SER A 188 12.54 -31.46 -4.88
N GLY A 189 12.14 -31.82 -6.10
CA GLY A 189 10.73 -31.75 -6.53
C GLY A 189 9.76 -32.45 -5.56
N LYS A 190 10.19 -33.58 -4.97
CA LYS A 190 9.40 -34.29 -3.95
C LYS A 190 9.10 -33.42 -2.72
N ILE A 191 10.11 -32.74 -2.18
CA ILE A 191 9.93 -31.88 -1.00
C ILE A 191 9.10 -30.64 -1.37
N GLN A 192 9.33 -30.06 -2.55
CA GLN A 192 8.50 -28.95 -3.03
C GLN A 192 7.02 -29.34 -3.13
N GLU A 193 6.71 -30.53 -3.65
CA GLU A 193 5.34 -31.07 -3.72
C GLU A 193 4.76 -31.35 -2.34
N GLU A 194 5.54 -31.90 -1.41
CA GLU A 194 5.10 -32.12 -0.03
C GLU A 194 4.75 -30.80 0.68
N ILE A 195 5.54 -29.75 0.48
CA ILE A 195 5.30 -28.40 1.01
C ILE A 195 4.07 -27.78 0.35
N ARG A 196 3.96 -27.80 -0.98
CA ARG A 196 2.77 -27.30 -1.70
C ARG A 196 1.51 -28.02 -1.24
N SER A 197 1.59 -29.35 -1.09
CA SER A 197 0.51 -30.17 -0.58
C SER A 197 0.12 -29.79 0.85
N LEU A 198 1.09 -29.57 1.75
CA LEU A 198 0.83 -29.13 3.13
C LEU A 198 0.01 -27.82 3.15
N PHE A 199 0.39 -26.84 2.33
CA PHE A 199 -0.30 -25.55 2.27
C PHE A 199 -1.49 -25.50 1.30
N ARG A 200 -1.83 -26.64 0.68
CA ARG A 200 -2.90 -26.76 -0.33
C ARG A 200 -2.72 -25.78 -1.49
N LEU A 201 -1.46 -25.53 -1.87
CA LEU A 201 -1.11 -24.61 -2.95
C LEU A 201 -1.32 -25.29 -4.31
N PRO A 202 -1.98 -24.62 -5.27
CA PRO A 202 -1.95 -25.07 -6.65
C PRO A 202 -0.53 -24.99 -7.21
N CYS A 203 -0.23 -25.80 -8.22
CA CYS A 203 1.01 -25.70 -9.00
C CYS A 203 0.67 -25.18 -10.39
N ARG A 204 1.35 -24.11 -10.82
CA ARG A 204 1.14 -23.46 -12.11
C ARG A 204 2.44 -23.49 -12.91
N GLN A 205 2.40 -24.22 -14.02
CA GLN A 205 3.51 -24.35 -14.97
C GLN A 205 3.33 -23.39 -16.16
N GLY A 206 4.44 -22.90 -16.71
CA GLY A 206 4.45 -22.26 -18.04
C GLY A 206 3.64 -20.97 -18.19
N ILE A 207 3.67 -20.07 -17.20
CA ILE A 207 2.84 -18.85 -17.20
C ILE A 207 3.09 -17.95 -18.41
N GLU A 208 1.98 -17.59 -19.06
CA GLU A 208 1.90 -16.54 -20.09
C GLU A 208 1.31 -15.24 -19.54
N GLU A 209 0.78 -15.25 -18.32
CA GLU A 209 0.12 -14.11 -17.68
C GLU A 209 1.12 -13.04 -17.22
N GLU A 210 0.86 -11.80 -17.63
CA GLU A 210 1.73 -10.66 -17.35
C GLU A 210 1.45 -10.05 -15.97
N VAL A 211 0.19 -10.15 -15.50
CA VAL A 211 -0.26 -9.47 -14.29
C VAL A 211 -0.96 -10.43 -13.33
N LEU A 212 -0.59 -10.37 -12.05
CA LEU A 212 -1.34 -10.96 -10.94
C LEU A 212 -2.11 -9.85 -10.20
N LEU A 213 -3.44 -9.85 -10.30
CA LEU A 213 -4.32 -8.93 -9.57
C LEU A 213 -4.82 -9.59 -8.28
N LEU A 214 -4.49 -8.99 -7.13
CA LEU A 214 -5.06 -9.36 -5.84
C LEU A 214 -6.29 -8.49 -5.57
N THR A 215 -7.41 -9.12 -5.24
CA THR A 215 -8.64 -8.40 -4.88
C THR A 215 -8.80 -8.31 -3.36
N GLN A 216 -9.78 -7.53 -2.92
CA GLN A 216 -10.14 -7.23 -1.55
C GLN A 216 -11.65 -7.17 -1.40
N GLN A 217 -12.13 -7.45 -0.19
CA GLN A 217 -13.54 -7.51 0.18
C GLN A 217 -14.09 -6.17 0.69
N PHE A 218 -13.92 -5.09 -0.07
CA PHE A 218 -14.29 -3.73 0.33
C PHE A 218 -15.76 -3.61 0.80
N ALA A 219 -16.69 -4.25 0.08
CA ALA A 219 -18.11 -4.25 0.40
C ALA A 219 -18.42 -4.94 1.72
N ASN A 220 -17.77 -6.07 2.00
CA ASN A 220 -17.97 -6.80 3.25
C ASN A 220 -17.44 -6.04 4.46
N LEU A 221 -16.38 -5.24 4.27
CA LEU A 221 -15.80 -4.40 5.31
C LEU A 221 -16.54 -3.07 5.49
N GLY A 222 -17.56 -2.78 4.67
CA GLY A 222 -18.30 -1.53 4.69
C GLY A 222 -17.51 -0.31 4.21
N GLN A 223 -16.41 -0.53 3.49
CA GLN A 223 -15.54 0.53 2.98
C GLN A 223 -16.09 1.16 1.69
N LEU A 224 -16.67 0.32 0.82
CA LEU A 224 -17.32 0.72 -0.43
C LEU A 224 -18.65 -0.02 -0.56
N SER A 225 -19.59 0.51 -1.35
CA SER A 225 -20.74 -0.29 -1.81
C SER A 225 -20.31 -1.38 -2.80
N LEU A 226 -21.17 -2.37 -3.06
CA LEU A 226 -20.89 -3.43 -4.03
C LEU A 226 -20.66 -2.89 -5.45
N GLU A 227 -21.44 -1.88 -5.87
CA GLU A 227 -21.27 -1.25 -7.18
C GLU A 227 -19.99 -0.41 -7.24
N GLU A 228 -19.60 0.26 -6.15
CA GLU A 228 -18.29 0.95 -6.08
C GLU A 228 -17.13 -0.05 -6.12
N GLN A 229 -17.22 -1.18 -5.41
CA GLN A 229 -16.21 -2.24 -5.49
C GLN A 229 -16.09 -2.80 -6.92
N LYS A 230 -17.20 -3.00 -7.62
CA LYS A 230 -17.17 -3.39 -9.03
C LYS A 230 -16.52 -2.29 -9.89
N SER A 231 -16.88 -1.03 -9.64
CA SER A 231 -16.40 0.12 -10.39
C SER A 231 -14.89 0.32 -10.23
N ILE A 232 -14.34 0.19 -9.01
CA ILE A 232 -12.90 0.35 -8.78
C ILE A 232 -12.08 -0.68 -9.57
N TYR A 233 -12.50 -1.94 -9.62
CA TYR A 233 -11.80 -2.92 -10.46
C TYR A 233 -11.99 -2.65 -11.95
N GLN A 234 -13.16 -2.17 -12.40
CA GLN A 234 -13.34 -1.76 -13.80
C GLN A 234 -12.39 -0.61 -14.18
N HIS A 235 -12.17 0.34 -13.27
CA HIS A 235 -11.19 1.41 -13.44
C HIS A 235 -9.75 0.87 -13.49
N VAL A 236 -9.37 0.00 -12.55
CA VAL A 236 -8.05 -0.68 -12.57
C VAL A 236 -7.81 -1.37 -13.92
N PHE A 237 -8.81 -2.11 -14.43
CA PHE A 237 -8.71 -2.77 -15.73
C PHE A 237 -8.58 -1.79 -16.90
N THR A 238 -9.40 -0.75 -16.91
CA THR A 238 -9.46 0.21 -18.01
C THR A 238 -8.18 1.05 -18.10
N TYR A 239 -7.66 1.53 -16.97
CA TYR A 239 -6.55 2.46 -16.97
C TYR A 239 -5.19 1.82 -16.78
N TYR A 240 -5.08 0.61 -16.23
CA TYR A 240 -3.77 0.08 -15.84
C TYR A 240 -3.47 -1.29 -16.44
N LEU A 241 -4.50 -2.07 -16.76
CA LEU A 241 -4.36 -3.47 -17.17
C LEU A 241 -4.88 -3.75 -18.59
N GLU A 242 -5.32 -2.74 -19.33
CA GLU A 242 -5.85 -2.92 -20.68
C GLU A 242 -4.83 -3.62 -21.60
N GLY A 243 -5.30 -4.60 -22.37
CA GLY A 243 -4.48 -5.41 -23.26
C GLY A 243 -3.59 -6.46 -22.57
N LYS A 244 -3.50 -6.48 -21.24
CA LYS A 244 -2.64 -7.42 -20.50
C LYS A 244 -3.35 -8.75 -20.22
N LYS A 245 -2.59 -9.85 -20.20
CA LYS A 245 -3.06 -11.14 -19.70
C LYS A 245 -3.10 -11.14 -18.17
N VAL A 246 -4.28 -11.01 -17.57
CA VAL A 246 -4.47 -10.88 -16.12
C VAL A 246 -4.93 -12.19 -15.48
N LEU A 247 -4.23 -12.60 -14.43
CA LEU A 247 -4.63 -13.62 -13.47
C LEU A 247 -5.16 -12.93 -12.21
N ILE A 248 -6.43 -13.19 -11.85
CA ILE A 248 -7.06 -12.60 -10.66
C ILE A 248 -7.03 -13.62 -9.54
N LYS A 249 -6.52 -13.24 -8.35
CA LYS A 249 -6.69 -14.00 -7.10
C LYS A 249 -7.73 -13.27 -6.24
N PRO A 250 -8.97 -13.75 -6.18
CA PRO A 250 -9.99 -13.17 -5.31
C PRO A 250 -9.59 -13.27 -3.85
N HIS A 251 -9.96 -12.27 -3.04
CA HIS A 251 -9.92 -12.42 -1.58
C HIS A 251 -10.89 -13.55 -1.17
N PRO A 252 -10.54 -14.42 -0.19
CA PRO A 252 -11.37 -15.57 0.18
C PRO A 252 -12.82 -15.23 0.53
N ASP A 253 -13.01 -14.08 1.18
CA ASP A 253 -14.32 -13.58 1.57
C ASP A 253 -14.97 -12.66 0.52
N ASP A 254 -14.32 -12.39 -0.62
CA ASP A 254 -14.90 -11.52 -1.65
C ASP A 254 -16.13 -12.15 -2.30
N ILE A 255 -17.19 -11.36 -2.48
CA ILE A 255 -18.47 -11.81 -3.03
C ILE A 255 -18.63 -11.52 -4.53
N LEU A 256 -17.66 -10.85 -5.16
CA LEU A 256 -17.71 -10.54 -6.59
C LEU A 256 -17.34 -11.74 -7.48
N TYR A 257 -18.12 -11.92 -8.55
CA TYR A 257 -17.89 -12.93 -9.58
C TYR A 257 -16.98 -12.39 -10.71
N TYR A 258 -15.67 -12.33 -10.47
CA TYR A 258 -14.70 -11.75 -11.40
C TYR A 258 -14.68 -12.41 -12.78
N SER A 259 -14.96 -13.71 -12.89
CA SER A 259 -15.04 -14.40 -14.19
C SER A 259 -16.17 -13.88 -15.08
N ARG A 260 -17.23 -13.30 -14.50
CA ARG A 260 -18.31 -12.64 -15.24
C ARG A 260 -18.00 -11.18 -15.54
N LEU A 261 -17.32 -10.50 -14.63
CA LEU A 261 -16.92 -9.11 -14.81
C LEU A 261 -15.83 -8.96 -15.88
N PHE A 262 -14.90 -9.92 -15.94
CA PHE A 262 -13.74 -9.89 -16.81
C PHE A 262 -13.56 -11.26 -17.50
N PRO A 263 -14.36 -11.56 -18.54
CA PRO A 263 -14.41 -12.90 -19.16
C PRO A 263 -13.10 -13.33 -19.85
N GLY A 264 -12.20 -12.39 -20.17
CA GLY A 264 -10.87 -12.68 -20.71
C GLY A 264 -9.81 -13.01 -19.65
N CYS A 265 -10.14 -12.86 -18.36
CA CYS A 265 -9.20 -13.09 -17.27
C CYS A 265 -9.28 -14.50 -16.72
N ARG A 266 -8.14 -15.01 -16.24
CA ARG A 266 -8.09 -16.28 -15.51
C ARG A 266 -8.28 -16.02 -14.02
N ILE A 267 -8.93 -16.94 -13.33
CA ILE A 267 -9.10 -16.90 -11.88
C ILE A 267 -8.17 -17.92 -11.24
N LEU A 268 -7.39 -17.48 -10.26
CA LEU A 268 -6.60 -18.34 -9.39
C LEU A 268 -7.48 -18.82 -8.25
N GLU A 269 -8.05 -20.00 -8.44
CA GLU A 269 -8.86 -20.68 -7.42
C GLU A 269 -7.99 -21.15 -6.24
N GLY A 270 -8.57 -21.12 -5.04
CA GLY A 270 -7.96 -21.65 -3.82
C GLY A 270 -7.93 -20.67 -2.66
N SER A 271 -8.30 -21.14 -1.47
CA SER A 271 -8.23 -20.39 -0.22
C SER A 271 -6.84 -20.59 0.42
N PHE A 272 -5.85 -19.85 -0.05
CA PHE A 272 -4.53 -19.80 0.58
C PHE A 272 -4.05 -18.35 0.73
N PRO A 273 -3.27 -18.04 1.77
CA PRO A 273 -2.76 -16.69 2.02
C PRO A 273 -1.96 -16.13 0.84
N ALA A 274 -2.02 -14.82 0.62
CA ALA A 274 -1.34 -14.17 -0.51
C ALA A 274 0.19 -14.28 -0.38
N GLU A 275 0.70 -14.33 0.84
CA GLU A 275 2.12 -14.47 1.17
C GLU A 275 2.74 -15.76 0.61
N LEU A 276 1.91 -16.77 0.30
CA LEU A 276 2.35 -18.03 -0.31
C LEU A 276 2.25 -18.05 -1.83
N LEU A 277 1.82 -16.95 -2.46
CA LEU A 277 1.69 -16.86 -3.92
C LEU A 277 2.99 -17.18 -4.66
N PRO A 278 4.17 -16.75 -4.23
CA PRO A 278 5.37 -17.02 -5.00
C PRO A 278 5.67 -18.52 -5.22
N PHE A 279 5.19 -19.38 -4.31
CA PHE A 279 5.43 -20.83 -4.31
C PHE A 279 4.43 -21.61 -5.19
N VAL A 280 3.35 -20.95 -5.63
CA VAL A 280 2.37 -21.50 -6.59
C VAL A 280 2.96 -21.61 -8.00
N PHE A 281 3.89 -20.71 -8.31
CA PHE A 281 4.34 -20.46 -9.67
C PHE A 281 5.73 -21.03 -9.91
N GLU A 282 5.92 -21.76 -11.01
CA GLU A 282 7.27 -22.07 -11.50
C GLU A 282 7.96 -20.79 -12.03
N LYS A 283 7.18 -19.94 -12.71
CA LYS A 283 7.60 -18.61 -13.19
C LYS A 283 6.57 -17.59 -12.73
N LEU A 284 7.03 -16.56 -12.01
CA LEU A 284 6.15 -15.50 -11.51
C LEU A 284 5.58 -14.65 -12.66
N PRO A 285 4.33 -14.18 -12.54
CA PRO A 285 3.85 -13.05 -13.33
C PRO A 285 4.78 -11.85 -13.19
N VAL A 286 4.91 -11.04 -14.25
CA VAL A 286 5.86 -9.91 -14.26
C VAL A 286 5.42 -8.80 -13.31
N THR A 287 4.11 -8.51 -13.28
CA THR A 287 3.54 -7.41 -12.52
C THR A 287 2.60 -7.90 -11.43
N LEU A 288 2.80 -7.44 -10.19
CA LEU A 288 1.83 -7.57 -9.10
C LEU A 288 0.94 -6.32 -9.02
N CYS A 289 -0.37 -6.49 -9.02
CA CYS A 289 -1.36 -5.41 -8.95
C CYS A 289 -2.30 -5.60 -7.76
N THR A 290 -2.58 -4.52 -7.01
CA THR A 290 -3.58 -4.54 -5.93
C THR A 290 -3.98 -3.12 -5.53
N VAL A 291 -5.23 -2.94 -5.11
CA VAL A 291 -5.73 -1.64 -4.63
C VAL A 291 -5.12 -1.24 -3.28
N SER A 292 -5.36 -1.97 -2.20
CA SER A 292 -4.85 -1.61 -0.87
C SER A 292 -4.56 -2.84 0.01
N SER A 293 -4.28 -3.99 -0.62
CA SER A 293 -3.96 -5.21 0.12
C SER A 293 -2.70 -5.01 0.95
N THR A 294 -2.69 -5.48 2.19
CA THR A 294 -1.50 -5.43 3.05
C THR A 294 -0.63 -6.68 2.88
N GLY A 295 -1.21 -7.80 2.43
CA GLY A 295 -0.50 -9.07 2.24
C GLY A 295 0.57 -9.03 1.15
N VAL A 296 0.51 -8.05 0.25
CA VAL A 296 1.55 -7.79 -0.77
C VAL A 296 2.88 -7.36 -0.16
N ASN A 297 2.90 -6.75 1.01
CA ASN A 297 4.13 -6.20 1.60
C ASN A 297 5.23 -7.25 1.79
N GLN A 298 4.86 -8.52 2.00
CA GLN A 298 5.81 -9.61 2.21
C GLN A 298 6.36 -10.21 0.90
N ILE A 299 5.70 -9.98 -0.24
CA ILE A 299 6.00 -10.65 -1.51
C ILE A 299 6.32 -9.70 -2.66
N ARG A 300 6.11 -8.39 -2.50
CA ARG A 300 6.24 -7.42 -3.60
C ARG A 300 7.62 -7.41 -4.26
N GLN A 301 8.66 -7.75 -3.51
CA GLN A 301 10.05 -7.77 -4.00
C GLN A 301 10.33 -8.98 -4.91
N GLU A 302 9.47 -10.00 -4.88
CA GLU A 302 9.59 -11.16 -5.77
C GLU A 302 9.13 -10.84 -7.20
N PHE A 303 8.41 -9.73 -7.41
CA PHE A 303 7.87 -9.33 -8.70
C PHE A 303 8.73 -8.22 -9.33
N SER A 304 8.93 -8.29 -10.65
CA SER A 304 9.73 -7.29 -11.36
C SER A 304 9.07 -5.91 -11.41
N HIS A 305 7.73 -5.87 -11.46
CA HIS A 305 6.96 -4.65 -11.50
C HIS A 305 5.78 -4.70 -10.51
N THR A 306 5.36 -3.52 -10.03
CA THR A 306 4.25 -3.42 -9.08
C THR A 306 3.34 -2.23 -9.40
N LEU A 307 2.04 -2.48 -9.41
CA LEU A 307 0.95 -1.50 -9.43
C LEU A 307 0.17 -1.63 -8.12
N ILE A 308 0.75 -1.07 -7.06
CA ILE A 308 0.16 -1.10 -5.71
C ILE A 308 -0.42 0.29 -5.47
N PHE A 309 -1.71 0.36 -5.18
CA PHE A 309 -2.36 1.62 -4.80
C PHE A 309 -2.38 1.78 -3.26
N ASN A 310 -2.96 2.87 -2.79
CA ASN A 310 -3.13 3.18 -1.37
C ASN A 310 -4.63 3.30 -1.03
N SER A 311 -4.97 3.45 0.24
CA SER A 311 -6.36 3.66 0.68
C SER A 311 -6.99 4.93 0.10
N LEU A 312 -6.19 5.94 -0.28
CA LEU A 312 -6.70 7.13 -0.94
C LEU A 312 -7.27 6.80 -2.34
N TYR A 313 -6.78 5.74 -3.00
CA TYR A 313 -7.33 5.29 -4.28
C TYR A 313 -8.80 4.83 -4.17
N GLU A 314 -9.20 4.28 -3.02
CA GLU A 314 -10.59 3.91 -2.74
C GLU A 314 -11.55 5.11 -2.88
N LYS A 315 -11.05 6.34 -2.65
CA LYS A 315 -11.81 7.59 -2.80
C LYS A 315 -11.58 8.30 -4.13
N SER A 316 -10.45 8.04 -4.80
CA SER A 316 -9.98 8.82 -5.96
C SER A 316 -10.07 8.09 -7.31
N PHE A 317 -10.38 6.79 -7.34
CA PHE A 317 -10.41 6.01 -8.59
C PHE A 317 -11.39 6.55 -9.64
N HIS A 318 -12.49 7.18 -9.23
CA HIS A 318 -13.45 7.84 -10.13
C HIS A 318 -12.84 8.96 -10.98
N TRP A 319 -11.64 9.43 -10.61
CA TRP A 319 -10.94 10.51 -11.26
C TRP A 319 -9.76 10.03 -12.12
N ASP A 320 -9.61 8.71 -12.34
CA ASP A 320 -8.57 8.16 -13.23
C ASP A 320 -8.54 8.86 -14.60
N GLY A 321 -9.70 9.23 -15.16
CA GLY A 321 -9.78 9.99 -16.41
C GLY A 321 -9.15 11.39 -16.33
N SER A 322 -9.33 12.08 -15.21
CA SER A 322 -8.71 13.39 -14.94
C SER A 322 -7.20 13.26 -14.77
N TYR A 323 -6.73 12.29 -13.98
CA TYR A 323 -5.30 12.04 -13.77
C TYR A 323 -4.61 11.58 -15.07
N TYR A 324 -5.26 10.73 -15.86
CA TYR A 324 -4.78 10.32 -17.17
C TYR A 324 -4.66 11.50 -18.14
N THR A 325 -5.67 12.37 -18.17
CA THR A 325 -5.65 13.57 -19.01
C THR A 325 -4.56 14.55 -18.56
N ALA A 326 -4.36 14.69 -17.25
CA ALA A 326 -3.28 15.49 -16.68
C ALA A 326 -1.90 14.98 -17.11
N LEU A 327 -1.69 13.66 -17.09
CA LEU A 327 -0.46 13.03 -17.55
C LEU A 327 -0.23 13.25 -19.06
N CYS A 328 -1.28 13.10 -19.88
CA CYS A 328 -1.20 13.37 -21.32
C CYS A 328 -0.88 14.84 -21.62
N LEU A 329 -1.47 15.77 -20.87
CA LEU A 329 -1.15 17.19 -20.97
C LEU A 329 0.31 17.43 -20.58
N ALA A 330 0.78 16.85 -19.48
CA ALA A 330 2.18 16.96 -19.05
C ALA A 330 3.14 16.48 -20.14
N GLU A 331 2.84 15.35 -20.78
CA GLU A 331 3.66 14.85 -21.89
C GLU A 331 3.63 15.79 -23.09
N HIS A 332 2.45 16.32 -23.46
CA HIS A 332 2.31 17.28 -24.54
C HIS A 332 3.09 18.57 -24.29
N LEU A 333 3.10 19.02 -23.03
CA LEU A 333 3.87 20.16 -22.56
C LEU A 333 5.36 19.85 -22.37
N LEU A 334 5.81 18.63 -22.69
CA LEU A 334 7.20 18.19 -22.53
C LEU A 334 7.70 18.39 -21.09
N ALA A 335 6.85 18.09 -20.10
CA ALA A 335 7.24 18.16 -18.70
C ALA A 335 8.28 17.09 -18.37
N ASP A 336 9.29 17.46 -17.59
CA ASP A 336 10.28 16.56 -16.99
C ASP A 336 10.05 16.37 -15.47
N GLY A 337 9.18 17.20 -14.89
CA GLY A 337 8.74 17.13 -13.51
C GLY A 337 7.23 17.36 -13.35
N ILE A 338 6.60 16.65 -12.40
CA ILE A 338 5.25 16.92 -11.94
C ILE A 338 5.25 17.10 -10.42
N LEU A 339 4.75 18.25 -9.97
CA LEU A 339 4.63 18.59 -8.56
C LEU A 339 3.17 18.49 -8.12
N CYS A 340 2.86 17.56 -7.21
CA CYS A 340 1.51 17.26 -6.76
C CYS A 340 1.18 17.96 -5.43
N TYR A 341 0.00 18.58 -5.35
CA TYR A 341 -0.56 19.10 -4.10
C TYR A 341 -2.01 18.66 -3.94
N GLY A 342 -2.32 18.00 -2.82
CA GLY A 342 -3.66 17.46 -2.57
C GLY A 342 -4.13 16.44 -3.62
N ALA A 343 -3.22 15.93 -4.44
CA ALA A 343 -3.46 14.90 -5.44
C ALA A 343 -2.93 13.55 -4.96
N ASN A 344 -3.56 12.46 -5.41
CA ASN A 344 -3.10 11.11 -5.10
C ASN A 344 -1.83 10.78 -5.89
N LEU A 345 -0.67 10.97 -5.26
CA LEU A 345 0.65 10.75 -5.86
C LEU A 345 0.77 9.32 -6.43
N VAL A 346 0.37 8.31 -5.65
CA VAL A 346 0.49 6.89 -6.03
C VAL A 346 -0.35 6.56 -7.27
N GLN A 347 -1.54 7.15 -7.39
CA GLN A 347 -2.40 6.99 -8.57
C GLN A 347 -1.70 7.55 -9.82
N LEU A 348 -1.14 8.75 -9.73
CA LEU A 348 -0.44 9.39 -10.84
C LEU A 348 0.84 8.64 -11.23
N GLU A 349 1.63 8.18 -10.25
CA GLU A 349 2.82 7.36 -10.49
C GLU A 349 2.48 6.04 -11.19
N ASN A 350 1.40 5.36 -10.77
CA ASN A 350 0.97 4.13 -11.42
C ASN A 350 0.46 4.37 -12.85
N LEU A 351 -0.21 5.50 -13.12
CA LEU A 351 -0.56 5.90 -14.49
C LEU A 351 0.69 6.18 -15.32
N ALA A 352 1.67 6.90 -14.77
CA ALA A 352 2.92 7.20 -15.45
C ALA A 352 3.71 5.92 -15.80
N LYS A 353 3.77 4.93 -14.90
CA LYS A 353 4.41 3.62 -15.18
C LYS A 353 3.79 2.89 -16.38
N VAL A 354 2.50 3.14 -16.66
CA VAL A 354 1.77 2.43 -17.73
C VAL A 354 1.77 3.23 -19.03
N HIS A 355 1.55 4.55 -18.95
CA HIS A 355 1.23 5.38 -20.11
C HIS A 355 2.32 6.38 -20.49
N TRP A 356 3.29 6.65 -19.62
CA TRP A 356 4.37 7.56 -19.94
C TRP A 356 5.38 6.90 -20.89
N SER A 357 5.88 7.68 -21.85
CA SER A 357 6.89 7.19 -22.80
C SER A 357 8.19 6.81 -22.08
N HIS A 358 8.63 5.57 -22.25
CA HIS A 358 9.79 5.00 -21.53
C HIS A 358 11.11 5.72 -21.85
N ASP A 359 11.18 6.44 -22.97
CA ASP A 359 12.37 7.20 -23.39
C ASP A 359 12.47 8.60 -22.74
N LYS A 360 11.44 9.03 -22.01
CA LYS A 360 11.38 10.34 -21.36
C LYS A 360 11.50 10.20 -19.85
N ALA A 361 12.57 10.73 -19.27
CA ALA A 361 12.68 10.83 -17.82
C ALA A 361 11.57 11.76 -17.28
N LEU A 362 10.78 11.26 -16.33
CA LEU A 362 9.77 12.03 -15.61
C LEU A 362 9.96 11.79 -14.11
N LYS A 363 10.02 12.86 -13.35
CA LYS A 363 9.98 12.80 -11.89
C LYS A 363 8.65 13.34 -11.37
N ILE A 364 7.99 12.61 -10.49
CA ILE A 364 6.74 13.01 -9.86
C ILE A 364 6.98 13.07 -8.36
N ALA A 365 6.61 14.18 -7.72
CA ALA A 365 6.83 14.36 -6.29
C ALA A 365 5.78 15.29 -5.67
N GLN A 366 5.67 15.23 -4.34
CA GLN A 366 4.93 16.23 -3.55
C GLN A 366 5.88 17.24 -2.87
N ASP A 367 7.15 16.87 -2.69
CA ASP A 367 8.19 17.75 -2.15
C ASP A 367 8.90 18.50 -3.31
N PRO A 368 8.87 19.85 -3.32
CA PRO A 368 9.62 20.64 -4.28
C PRO A 368 11.13 20.33 -4.33
N GLU A 369 11.76 19.96 -3.20
CA GLU A 369 13.21 19.69 -3.16
C GLU A 369 13.60 18.51 -4.05
N GLU A 370 12.68 17.56 -4.24
CA GLU A 370 12.88 16.45 -5.16
C GLU A 370 12.90 16.90 -6.62
N LEU A 371 12.31 18.04 -6.96
CA LEU A 371 12.19 18.54 -8.33
C LEU A 371 13.15 19.68 -8.69
N LYS A 372 14.14 19.97 -7.83
CA LYS A 372 15.08 21.10 -8.04
C LYS A 372 15.93 21.00 -9.30
N GLU A 373 16.12 19.80 -9.85
CA GLU A 373 16.94 19.57 -11.05
C GLU A 373 16.11 19.67 -12.35
N GLN A 374 14.78 19.66 -12.23
CA GLN A 374 13.83 19.66 -13.32
C GLN A 374 13.60 21.08 -13.84
N ARG A 375 13.40 21.22 -15.16
CA ARG A 375 13.32 22.52 -15.84
C ARG A 375 11.94 22.82 -16.41
N ARG A 376 11.08 21.81 -16.51
CA ARG A 376 9.75 21.90 -17.11
C ARG A 376 8.76 21.19 -16.19
N ILE A 377 8.32 21.91 -15.17
CA ILE A 377 7.53 21.37 -14.08
C ILE A 377 6.05 21.74 -14.26
N LEU A 378 5.18 20.75 -14.32
CA LEU A 378 3.73 20.94 -14.23
C LEU A 378 3.29 20.79 -12.78
N GLN A 379 2.63 21.80 -12.22
CA GLN A 379 1.99 21.66 -10.92
C GLN A 379 0.59 21.05 -11.11
N ILE A 380 0.29 19.95 -10.42
CA ILE A 380 -1.06 19.38 -10.35
C ILE A 380 -1.61 19.62 -8.95
N ARG A 381 -2.77 20.26 -8.89
CA ARG A 381 -3.51 20.52 -7.67
C ARG A 381 -4.84 19.78 -7.69
N ASP A 382 -5.12 19.12 -6.60
CA ASP A 382 -6.39 18.44 -6.38
C ASP A 382 -6.83 18.64 -4.92
N ASP A 383 -8.07 18.26 -4.63
CA ASP A 383 -8.77 18.65 -3.40
C ASP A 383 -8.80 17.52 -2.34
N PHE A 384 -7.94 16.49 -2.47
CA PHE A 384 -7.80 15.47 -1.44
C PHE A 384 -6.96 16.03 -0.28
N GLN A 385 -7.49 15.92 0.95
CA GLN A 385 -6.70 16.18 2.15
C GLN A 385 -5.85 14.95 2.46
N GLU A 386 -4.53 15.14 2.57
CA GLU A 386 -3.73 14.24 3.39
C GLU A 386 -4.01 14.57 4.85
N GLU A 387 -4.46 13.58 5.63
CA GLU A 387 -4.66 13.65 7.09
C GLU A 387 -3.36 13.95 7.88
N LEU A 388 -2.25 14.35 7.23
CA LEU A 388 -0.89 14.36 7.78
C LEU A 388 -0.16 15.70 7.71
N ARG A 389 -0.79 16.80 7.29
CA ARG A 389 -0.18 18.13 7.43
C ARG A 389 -1.06 19.02 8.27
N GLU A 390 -0.60 19.29 9.50
CA GLU A 390 -1.04 20.44 10.28
C GLU A 390 -1.03 21.65 9.34
N GLU A 391 -2.16 22.34 9.29
CA GLU A 391 -2.33 23.55 8.52
C GLU A 391 -1.31 24.59 9.00
N THR A 392 -0.21 24.76 8.28
CA THR A 392 0.59 25.97 8.39
C THR A 392 -0.29 27.13 7.89
N GLU A 393 -0.51 28.14 8.74
CA GLU A 393 -1.38 29.32 8.57
C GLU A 393 -1.17 30.17 7.29
N SER A 394 -0.30 29.74 6.38
CA SER A 394 -0.19 30.28 5.03
C SER A 394 -0.35 29.15 4.02
N GLY A 395 -1.50 29.06 3.36
CA GLY A 395 -1.89 28.04 2.38
C GLY A 395 -1.08 28.01 1.07
N TYR A 396 0.24 28.19 1.14
CA TYR A 396 1.19 27.99 0.07
C TYR A 396 2.43 27.30 0.66
N PRO A 397 2.73 26.05 0.29
CA PRO A 397 4.08 25.52 0.52
C PRO A 397 5.04 26.46 -0.19
N VAL A 398 6.08 26.87 0.54
CA VAL A 398 7.02 27.91 0.14
C VAL A 398 7.56 27.58 -1.26
N ILE A 399 7.06 28.28 -2.29
CA ILE A 399 7.47 28.14 -3.70
C ILE A 399 8.94 28.61 -3.89
N SER A 400 9.60 29.07 -2.83
CA SER A 400 10.90 29.76 -2.87
C SER A 400 12.12 28.90 -3.20
N GLN A 401 11.96 27.65 -3.64
CA GLN A 401 13.07 26.72 -3.87
C GLN A 401 13.26 26.33 -5.34
N ILE A 402 12.19 26.41 -6.16
CA ILE A 402 12.25 26.17 -7.60
C ILE A 402 12.05 27.51 -8.31
N PRO A 403 12.92 27.90 -9.27
CA PRO A 403 12.74 29.12 -10.04
C PRO A 403 11.39 29.14 -10.77
N GLU A 404 10.66 30.26 -10.69
CA GLU A 404 9.32 30.40 -11.32
C GLU A 404 9.35 30.08 -12.82
N GLU A 405 10.46 30.37 -13.50
CA GLU A 405 10.65 30.08 -14.91
C GLU A 405 10.64 28.59 -15.26
N ASN A 406 10.85 27.70 -14.29
CA ASN A 406 10.80 26.25 -14.50
C ASN A 406 9.35 25.73 -14.51
N PHE A 407 8.39 26.50 -13.98
CA PHE A 407 6.98 26.08 -13.98
C PHE A 407 6.31 26.34 -15.33
N LEU A 408 5.63 25.32 -15.83
CA LEU A 408 4.80 25.39 -17.03
C LEU A 408 3.44 26.01 -16.72
N GLY A 409 2.86 25.66 -15.58
CA GLY A 409 1.52 26.04 -15.19
C GLY A 409 1.00 25.25 -14.00
N ILE A 410 -0.23 25.57 -13.61
CA ILE A 410 -0.96 24.89 -12.54
C ILE A 410 -2.22 24.27 -13.14
N LEU A 411 -2.32 22.94 -13.10
CA LEU A 411 -3.51 22.19 -13.48
C LEU A 411 -4.31 21.84 -12.24
N TYR A 412 -5.57 22.22 -12.22
CA TYR A 412 -6.49 21.93 -11.13
C TYR A 412 -7.50 20.87 -11.54
N LEU A 413 -7.59 19.79 -10.75
CA LEU A 413 -8.48 18.66 -11.03
C LEU A 413 -9.86 18.78 -10.37
N ASN A 414 -9.91 19.39 -9.18
CA ASN A 414 -11.13 19.63 -8.38
C ASN A 414 -11.96 18.36 -8.08
N SER A 415 -11.28 17.23 -7.80
CA SER A 415 -11.92 15.92 -7.61
C SER A 415 -12.87 15.85 -6.40
N ALA A 416 -12.69 16.70 -5.40
CA ALA A 416 -13.59 16.78 -4.24
C ALA A 416 -14.49 18.03 -4.27
N GLU A 417 -14.55 18.72 -5.42
CA GLU A 417 -15.41 19.90 -5.62
C GLU A 417 -15.22 20.97 -4.52
N LYS A 418 -13.99 21.16 -4.02
CA LYS A 418 -13.67 22.26 -3.10
C LYS A 418 -13.39 23.55 -3.86
N TYR A 419 -13.04 23.46 -5.14
CA TYR A 419 -12.85 24.60 -6.05
C TYR A 419 -11.86 25.62 -5.49
N SER A 420 -10.72 25.12 -4.99
CA SER A 420 -9.59 25.94 -4.52
C SER A 420 -9.00 26.86 -5.60
N ILE A 421 -9.42 26.69 -6.86
CA ILE A 421 -9.04 27.44 -8.07
C ILE A 421 -9.39 28.92 -8.08
N TYR A 422 -10.40 29.34 -7.32
CA TYR A 422 -10.96 30.69 -7.46
C TYR A 422 -11.13 31.39 -6.11
N GLN A 423 -10.46 32.54 -5.96
CA GLN A 423 -10.69 33.46 -4.84
C GLN A 423 -11.45 34.72 -5.29
N PRO A 424 -12.28 35.34 -4.41
CA PRO A 424 -13.00 36.55 -4.76
C PRO A 424 -12.02 37.66 -5.14
N GLY A 425 -12.23 38.30 -6.28
CA GLY A 425 -11.34 39.33 -6.81
C GLY A 425 -10.31 38.83 -7.84
N GLU A 426 -10.13 37.51 -7.99
CA GLU A 426 -9.20 36.91 -8.97
C GLU A 426 -9.88 36.55 -10.32
N LYS A 427 -10.99 37.22 -10.67
CA LYS A 427 -11.79 36.89 -11.85
C LYS A 427 -11.00 36.90 -13.16
N GLU A 428 -10.14 37.91 -13.34
CA GLU A 428 -9.30 38.01 -14.54
C GLU A 428 -8.28 36.87 -14.63
N LYS A 429 -7.67 36.49 -13.50
CA LYS A 429 -6.75 35.34 -13.43
C LYS A 429 -7.48 34.04 -13.79
N PHE A 430 -8.72 33.88 -13.35
CA PHE A 430 -9.55 32.74 -13.71
C PHE A 430 -9.80 32.69 -15.22
N PHE A 431 -10.22 33.79 -15.85
CA PHE A 431 -10.44 33.81 -17.31
C PHE A 431 -9.18 33.64 -18.17
N ARG A 432 -7.98 33.72 -17.58
CA ARG A 432 -6.72 33.34 -18.26
C ARG A 432 -6.51 31.83 -18.33
N MET A 433 -7.27 31.03 -17.59
CA MET A 433 -7.14 29.58 -17.60
C MET A 433 -7.71 28.95 -18.88
N VAL A 434 -7.18 27.79 -19.22
CA VAL A 434 -7.66 26.91 -20.30
C VAL A 434 -8.49 25.78 -19.67
N PRO A 435 -9.81 25.73 -19.87
CA PRO A 435 -10.63 24.64 -19.36
C PRO A 435 -10.56 23.40 -20.25
N PHE A 436 -10.50 22.23 -19.63
CA PHE A 436 -10.58 20.92 -20.26
C PHE A 436 -11.81 20.19 -19.76
N ARG A 437 -12.83 20.04 -20.61
CA ARG A 437 -14.02 19.23 -20.31
C ARG A 437 -13.78 17.81 -20.78
N ILE A 438 -13.63 16.89 -19.84
CA ILE A 438 -13.36 15.48 -20.06
C ILE A 438 -14.68 14.73 -19.98
N ARG A 439 -14.91 13.83 -20.93
CA ARG A 439 -16.01 12.88 -20.91
C ARG A 439 -15.49 11.48 -20.68
N GLU A 440 -16.00 10.83 -19.63
CA GLU A 440 -15.75 9.44 -19.28
C GLU A 440 -17.08 8.69 -19.21
N LYS A 441 -17.38 7.89 -20.24
CA LYS A 441 -18.71 7.28 -20.42
C LYS A 441 -19.82 8.36 -20.36
N GLU A 442 -20.65 8.34 -19.32
CA GLU A 442 -21.74 9.30 -19.09
C GLU A 442 -21.36 10.43 -18.12
N LYS A 443 -20.15 10.38 -17.53
CA LYS A 443 -19.67 11.38 -16.58
C LYS A 443 -18.86 12.46 -17.29
N TYR A 444 -18.91 13.67 -16.72
CA TYR A 444 -18.14 14.82 -17.17
C TYR A 444 -17.31 15.37 -16.02
N HIS A 445 -16.06 15.70 -16.31
CA HIS A 445 -15.13 16.32 -15.39
C HIS A 445 -14.55 17.57 -16.04
N THR A 446 -14.36 18.65 -15.29
CA THR A 446 -13.77 19.87 -15.82
C THR A 446 -12.47 20.18 -15.08
N LEU A 447 -11.36 20.19 -15.82
CA LEU A 447 -10.07 20.62 -15.31
C LEU A 447 -9.82 22.07 -15.74
N TYR A 448 -9.08 22.82 -14.92
CA TYR A 448 -8.70 24.19 -15.24
C TYR A 448 -7.17 24.30 -15.22
N PHE A 449 -6.59 24.73 -16.33
CA PHE A 449 -5.14 24.90 -16.43
C PHE A 449 -4.77 26.38 -16.48
N TYR A 450 -3.97 26.83 -15.54
CA TYR A 450 -3.39 28.16 -15.50
C TYR A 450 -1.95 28.13 -16.08
N PRO A 451 -1.74 28.56 -17.33
CA PRO A 451 -0.41 28.59 -17.93
C PRO A 451 0.44 29.75 -17.37
N MET A 452 1.72 29.51 -17.08
CA MET A 452 2.64 30.57 -16.64
C MET A 452 3.22 31.39 -17.81
N LYS A 453 3.21 30.84 -19.03
CA LYS A 453 3.77 31.45 -20.24
C LYS A 453 2.79 31.35 -21.40
N ASP A 454 2.78 32.34 -22.29
CA ASP A 454 1.89 32.35 -23.47
C ASP A 454 2.19 31.19 -24.44
N GLU A 455 3.46 30.79 -24.57
CA GLU A 455 3.83 29.60 -25.34
C GLU A 455 3.14 28.33 -24.81
N VAL A 456 3.14 28.15 -23.48
CA VAL A 456 2.50 27.01 -22.81
C VAL A 456 0.98 27.07 -22.95
N ARG A 457 0.39 28.27 -22.94
CA ARG A 457 -1.03 28.46 -23.24
C ARG A 457 -1.39 27.95 -24.63
N ASN A 458 -0.63 28.35 -25.65
CA ASN A 458 -0.86 27.92 -27.03
C ASN A 458 -0.73 26.39 -27.18
N MET A 459 0.24 25.78 -26.48
CA MET A 459 0.38 24.32 -26.43
C MET A 459 -0.84 23.65 -25.79
N ALA A 460 -1.35 24.19 -24.68
CA ALA A 460 -2.53 23.66 -23.99
C ALA A 460 -3.82 23.80 -24.81
N GLU A 461 -4.00 24.92 -25.51
CA GLU A 461 -5.14 25.12 -26.43
C GLU A 461 -5.06 24.15 -27.62
N ASN A 462 -3.88 23.94 -28.19
CA ASN A 462 -3.64 22.93 -29.24
C ASN A 462 -3.91 21.51 -28.73
N PHE A 463 -3.50 21.17 -27.50
CA PHE A 463 -3.80 19.90 -26.88
C PHE A 463 -5.31 19.67 -26.74
N ARG A 464 -6.07 20.70 -26.33
CA ARG A 464 -7.54 20.64 -26.23
C ARG A 464 -8.20 20.37 -27.59
N GLU A 465 -7.69 20.98 -28.65
CA GLU A 465 -8.21 20.79 -30.02
C GLU A 465 -7.86 19.42 -30.60
N LYS A 466 -6.62 18.96 -30.41
CA LYS A 466 -6.17 17.63 -30.84
C LYS A 466 -6.87 16.50 -30.09
N GLY A 467 -7.17 16.72 -28.82
CA GLY A 467 -7.73 15.73 -27.93
C GLY A 467 -6.74 14.64 -27.52
N LEU A 468 -7.28 13.59 -26.91
CA LEU A 468 -6.53 12.43 -26.45
C LEU A 468 -6.37 11.37 -27.56
N PRO A 469 -5.43 10.43 -27.42
CA PRO A 469 -5.32 9.28 -28.32
C PRO A 469 -6.67 8.57 -28.49
N ARG A 470 -6.95 8.04 -29.69
CA ARG A 470 -8.25 7.39 -29.99
C ARG A 470 -8.60 6.20 -29.11
N GLN A 471 -7.59 5.53 -28.55
CA GLN A 471 -7.75 4.39 -27.65
C GLN A 471 -7.80 4.82 -26.17
N ALA A 472 -7.76 6.13 -25.89
CA ALA A 472 -7.84 6.60 -24.52
C ALA A 472 -9.20 6.24 -23.90
N PRO A 473 -9.24 5.89 -22.61
CA PRO A 473 -10.48 5.64 -21.87
C PRO A 473 -11.45 6.82 -21.80
N VAL A 474 -10.93 8.03 -22.07
CA VAL A 474 -11.66 9.30 -21.98
C VAL A 474 -11.37 10.19 -23.18
N SER A 475 -12.27 11.14 -23.41
CA SER A 475 -12.14 12.11 -24.51
C SER A 475 -12.26 13.54 -23.99
N ILE A 476 -11.55 14.48 -24.62
CA ILE A 476 -11.71 15.92 -24.38
C ILE A 476 -12.79 16.45 -25.33
N GLU A 477 -13.79 17.14 -24.81
CA GLU A 477 -14.82 17.76 -25.61
C GLU A 477 -14.32 19.03 -26.29
N THR A 478 -14.57 19.14 -27.60
CA THR A 478 -14.37 20.38 -28.34
C THR A 478 -15.46 21.36 -27.96
N MET A 479 -15.07 22.52 -27.44
CA MET A 479 -15.98 23.59 -27.03
C MET A 479 -15.78 24.83 -27.90
N THR A 480 -16.87 25.45 -28.32
CA THR A 480 -16.88 26.79 -28.91
C THR A 480 -16.49 27.86 -27.88
N ASP A 481 -16.11 29.05 -28.32
CA ASP A 481 -15.78 30.18 -27.43
C ASP A 481 -16.90 30.51 -26.44
N SER A 482 -18.16 30.43 -26.88
CA SER A 482 -19.32 30.63 -26.00
C SER A 482 -19.43 29.53 -24.94
N GLN A 483 -19.20 28.27 -25.30
CA GLN A 483 -19.21 27.14 -24.35
C GLN A 483 -18.05 27.21 -23.38
N ILE A 484 -16.85 27.62 -23.82
CA ILE A 484 -15.70 27.89 -22.96
C ILE A 484 -16.09 28.94 -21.93
N ARG A 485 -16.68 30.07 -22.37
CA ARG A 485 -17.10 31.14 -21.45
C ARG A 485 -18.14 30.67 -20.44
N ILE A 486 -19.11 29.85 -20.85
CA ILE A 486 -20.09 29.24 -19.95
C ILE A 486 -19.39 28.33 -18.92
N CYS A 487 -18.52 27.43 -19.37
CA CYS A 487 -17.75 26.53 -18.50
C CYS A 487 -16.90 27.28 -17.46
N MET A 488 -16.34 28.44 -17.84
CA MET A 488 -15.64 29.31 -16.89
C MET A 488 -16.60 29.93 -15.86
N LEU A 489 -17.78 30.39 -16.28
CA LEU A 489 -18.77 30.95 -15.37
C LEU A 489 -19.35 29.88 -14.42
N GLU A 490 -19.58 28.66 -14.90
CA GLU A 490 -19.98 27.50 -14.09
C GLU A 490 -18.96 27.21 -12.99
N GLY A 491 -17.66 27.24 -13.33
CA GLY A 491 -16.58 27.06 -12.34
C GLY A 491 -16.56 28.16 -11.26
N ILE A 492 -16.74 29.43 -11.65
CA ILE A 492 -16.83 30.54 -10.69
C ILE A 492 -18.06 30.39 -9.79
N LEU A 493 -19.19 29.99 -10.36
CA LEU A 493 -20.43 29.80 -9.62
C LEU A 493 -20.26 28.69 -8.58
N ALA A 494 -19.77 27.53 -8.99
CA ALA A 494 -19.55 26.39 -8.10
C ALA A 494 -18.57 26.72 -6.97
N ALA A 495 -17.47 27.42 -7.28
CA ALA A 495 -16.52 27.89 -6.26
C ALA A 495 -17.15 28.87 -5.26
N THR A 496 -18.04 29.75 -5.74
CA THR A 496 -18.74 30.72 -4.89
C THR A 496 -19.77 30.04 -4.01
N GLU A 497 -20.55 29.10 -4.56
CA GLU A 497 -21.53 28.30 -3.81
C GLU A 497 -20.87 27.48 -2.71
N LYS A 498 -19.76 26.79 -3.02
CA LYS A 498 -19.01 25.98 -2.05
C LYS A 498 -18.54 26.82 -0.86
N ARG A 499 -17.95 27.99 -1.12
CA ARG A 499 -17.50 28.92 -0.07
C ARG A 499 -18.65 29.46 0.78
N LEU A 500 -19.79 29.77 0.16
CA LEU A 500 -20.98 30.20 0.90
C LEU A 500 -21.47 29.11 1.85
N LEU A 501 -21.48 27.85 1.42
CA LEU A 501 -21.81 26.72 2.28
C LEU A 501 -20.83 26.57 3.44
N GLU A 502 -19.52 26.69 3.19
CA GLU A 502 -18.47 26.66 4.23
C GLU A 502 -18.65 27.77 5.27
N TYR A 503 -18.98 29.00 4.84
CA TYR A 503 -19.29 30.09 5.77
C TYR A 503 -20.54 29.82 6.62
N ILE A 504 -21.59 29.26 6.02
CA ILE A 504 -22.81 28.89 6.75
C ILE A 504 -22.51 27.79 7.80
N GLU A 505 -21.68 26.81 7.46
CA GLU A 505 -21.28 25.73 8.36
C GLU A 505 -20.40 26.25 9.51
N THR A 506 -19.38 27.04 9.18
CA THR A 506 -18.50 27.68 10.18
C THR A 506 -19.30 28.59 11.13
N GLU A 507 -20.27 29.35 10.61
CA GLU A 507 -21.14 30.19 11.46
C GLU A 507 -22.00 29.36 12.41
N LYS A 508 -22.52 28.21 11.96
CA LYS A 508 -23.27 27.29 12.83
C LYS A 508 -22.38 26.71 13.93
N GLU A 509 -21.19 26.25 13.58
CA GLU A 509 -20.22 25.71 14.55
C GLU A 509 -19.84 26.76 15.60
N LEU A 510 -19.51 27.98 15.17
CA LEU A 510 -19.21 29.10 16.08
C LEU A 510 -20.40 29.45 16.98
N ARG A 511 -21.63 29.42 16.46
CA ARG A 511 -22.84 29.65 17.28
C ARG A 511 -23.02 28.55 18.32
N GLU A 512 -22.84 27.29 17.96
CA GLU A 512 -22.91 26.17 18.89
C GLU A 512 -21.80 26.23 19.95
N GLU A 513 -20.59 26.62 19.57
CA GLU A 513 -19.47 26.79 20.49
C GLU A 513 -19.73 27.96 21.46
N LEU A 514 -20.23 29.10 20.96
CA LEU A 514 -20.63 30.23 21.78
C LEU A 514 -21.77 29.86 22.75
N GLU A 515 -22.73 29.03 22.34
CA GLU A 515 -23.78 28.52 23.22
C GLU A 515 -23.21 27.58 24.30
N LYS A 516 -22.28 26.70 23.94
CA LYS A 516 -21.58 25.81 24.90
C LYS A 516 -20.75 26.60 25.91
N LEU A 517 -20.04 27.65 25.48
CA LEU A 517 -19.28 28.54 26.36
C LEU A 517 -20.19 29.32 27.32
N LYS A 518 -21.31 29.87 26.79
CA LYS A 518 -22.33 30.54 27.61
C LYS A 518 -22.96 29.61 28.64
N GLN A 519 -23.17 28.33 28.31
CA GLN A 519 -23.71 27.32 29.23
C GLN A 519 -22.69 26.89 30.31
N LYS A 520 -21.38 26.98 30.03
CA LYS A 520 -20.31 26.68 30.99
C LYS A 520 -19.98 27.84 31.93
N GLY A 521 -20.59 29.01 31.76
CA GLY A 521 -20.35 30.19 32.60
C GLY A 521 -18.99 30.87 32.35
N GLU A 522 -18.25 30.42 31.36
CA GLU A 522 -17.03 31.06 30.88
C GLU A 522 -17.46 32.17 29.92
N ARG A 523 -17.27 33.44 30.33
CA ARG A 523 -17.40 34.55 29.38
C ARG A 523 -16.20 34.50 28.42
N PRO A 524 -16.42 34.81 27.12
CA PRO A 524 -15.33 34.89 26.15
C PRO A 524 -14.24 35.88 26.57
#